data_AF-A0A7W9XEH4-F1
#
_entry.id   AF-A0A7W9XEH4-F1
#
_cell.length_a   1.000
_cell.length_b   1.000
_cell.length_c   1.000
_cell.angle_alpha   90.00
_cell.angle_beta   90.00
_cell.angle_gamma   90.00
#
_symmetry.space_group_name_H-M   'P 1'
#
loop_
_entity.id
_entity.type
_entity.pdbx_description
1 polymer ?
#
loop_
_entity_poly.entity_id
_entity_poly.type
_entity_poly.pdbx_seq_one_letter_code
_entity_poly.pdbx_strand_id
1 'polypeptide(L)'
;MPPVKKLVWNNILATAAQTHAIDMYTNNYFSHISQGGISPIQRAISAGYTGQYVGENIAEGYATIGDVMLAWEKSEDHCKAMMDTLYVEMGAYSYNGYWVQEFGR
;
A
#
# COMPACT_ATOMS: atom_id res chain seq x y z
N MET A 1 15.62 -7.55 7.85
CA MET A 1 16.46 -6.66 7.00
C MET A 1 16.70 -5.36 7.75
N PRO A 2 17.81 -4.64 7.53
CA PRO A 2 18.04 -3.37 8.23
C PRO A 2 17.01 -2.31 7.80
N PRO A 3 16.71 -1.33 8.67
CA PRO A 3 15.89 -0.17 8.29
C PRO A 3 16.48 0.57 7.08
N VAL A 4 15.60 1.07 6.21
CA VAL A 4 15.97 1.86 5.02
C VAL A 4 15.86 3.36 5.26
N LYS A 5 16.28 4.15 4.28
CA LYS A 5 16.10 5.60 4.29
C LYS A 5 14.62 5.94 4.41
N LYS A 6 14.32 7.02 5.12
CA LYS A 6 12.96 7.55 5.25
C LYS A 6 12.37 7.83 3.86
N LEU A 7 11.15 7.33 3.64
CA LEU A 7 10.36 7.59 2.45
C LEU A 7 9.72 8.98 2.51
N VAL A 8 9.53 9.60 1.33
CA VAL A 8 8.80 10.87 1.18
C VAL A 8 7.33 10.57 0.94
N TRP A 9 6.43 11.31 1.61
CA TRP A 9 5.01 11.16 1.37
C TRP A 9 4.63 11.67 -0.03
N ASN A 10 3.84 10.89 -0.77
CA ASN A 10 3.33 11.23 -2.09
C ASN A 10 1.79 11.12 -2.11
N ASN A 11 1.12 12.25 -2.37
CA ASN A 11 -0.34 12.34 -2.38
C ASN A 11 -1.00 11.50 -3.48
N ILE A 12 -0.29 11.24 -4.58
CA ILE A 12 -0.79 10.41 -5.68
C ILE A 12 -0.83 8.94 -5.25
N LEU A 13 0.24 8.45 -4.61
CA LEU A 13 0.26 7.10 -4.02
C LEU A 13 -0.81 6.97 -2.93
N ALA A 14 -1.04 8.02 -2.13
CA ALA A 14 -2.12 8.01 -1.13
C ALA A 14 -3.52 7.93 -1.77
N THR A 15 -3.71 8.58 -2.92
CA THR A 15 -4.96 8.52 -3.70
C THR A 15 -5.17 7.11 -4.30
N ALA A 16 -4.10 6.47 -4.76
CA ALA A 16 -4.14 5.08 -5.22
C ALA A 16 -4.52 4.13 -4.07
N ALA A 17 -3.88 4.28 -2.91
CA ALA A 17 -4.19 3.52 -1.70
C ALA A 17 -5.65 3.72 -1.25
N GLN A 18 -6.13 4.96 -1.27
CA GLN A 18 -7.52 5.29 -0.95
C GLN A 18 -8.50 4.57 -1.87
N THR A 19 -8.26 4.63 -3.18
CA THR A 19 -9.13 4.00 -4.18
C THR A 19 -9.20 2.49 -3.93
N HIS A 20 -8.07 1.84 -3.64
CA HIS A 20 -8.03 0.41 -3.41
C HIS A 20 -8.67 -0.02 -2.09
N ALA A 21 -8.45 0.73 -1.01
CA ALA A 21 -9.09 0.45 0.28
C ALA A 21 -10.62 0.54 0.19
N ILE A 22 -11.13 1.55 -0.53
CA ILE A 22 -12.57 1.70 -0.78
C ILE A 22 -13.09 0.58 -1.67
N ASP A 23 -12.36 0.23 -2.74
CA ASP A 23 -12.75 -0.84 -3.67
C ASP A 23 -12.85 -2.21 -2.96
N MET A 24 -11.84 -2.59 -2.18
CA MET A 24 -11.85 -3.83 -1.39
C MET A 24 -13.03 -3.90 -0.43
N TYR A 25 -13.31 -2.80 0.29
CA TYR A 25 -14.45 -2.73 1.20
C TYR A 25 -15.79 -2.81 0.45
N THR A 26 -15.98 -2.00 -0.59
CA THR A 26 -17.25 -1.89 -1.32
C THR A 26 -17.60 -3.18 -2.05
N ASN A 27 -16.60 -3.88 -2.60
CA ASN A 27 -16.78 -5.11 -3.36
C ASN A 27 -16.50 -6.38 -2.54
N ASN A 28 -16.32 -6.24 -1.23
CA ASN A 28 -16.15 -7.33 -0.26
C ASN A 28 -15.10 -8.37 -0.68
N TYR A 29 -13.89 -7.88 -0.97
CA TYR A 29 -12.76 -8.74 -1.35
C TYR A 29 -11.44 -8.22 -0.75
N PHE A 30 -10.45 -9.11 -0.67
CA PHE A 30 -9.12 -8.79 -0.15
C PHE A 30 -8.04 -9.34 -1.09
N SER A 31 -7.44 -8.46 -1.91
CA SER A 31 -6.45 -8.82 -2.92
C SER A 31 -5.68 -7.60 -3.40
N HIS A 32 -4.41 -7.77 -3.79
CA HIS A 32 -3.63 -6.73 -4.46
C HIS A 32 -4.16 -6.37 -5.84
N ILE A 33 -4.76 -7.34 -6.54
CA ILE A 33 -5.35 -7.15 -7.86
C ILE A 33 -6.85 -6.94 -7.68
N SER A 34 -7.38 -5.86 -8.26
CA SER A 34 -8.81 -5.60 -8.20
C SER A 34 -9.60 -6.66 -8.97
N GLN A 35 -10.91 -6.76 -8.71
CA GLN A 35 -11.78 -7.67 -9.46
C GLN A 35 -11.80 -7.39 -10.97
N GLY A 36 -11.49 -6.15 -11.37
CA GLY A 36 -11.30 -5.76 -12.77
C GLY A 36 -9.92 -6.08 -13.35
N GLY A 37 -9.04 -6.75 -12.60
CA GLY A 37 -7.69 -7.09 -13.02
C GLY A 37 -6.67 -5.94 -12.89
N ILE A 38 -6.99 -4.87 -12.16
CA ILE A 38 -6.12 -3.70 -12.04
C ILE A 38 -5.09 -3.92 -10.93
N SER A 39 -3.83 -3.88 -11.29
CA SER A 39 -2.67 -4.00 -10.39
C SER A 39 -2.35 -2.69 -9.64
N PRO A 40 -1.55 -2.73 -8.56
CA PRO A 40 -1.15 -1.54 -7.81
C PRO A 40 -0.49 -0.46 -8.68
N ILE A 41 0.44 -0.84 -9.57
CA ILE A 41 1.09 0.10 -10.48
C ILE A 41 0.08 0.75 -11.45
N GLN A 42 -0.90 0.00 -11.95
CA GLN A 42 -1.93 0.55 -12.82
C GLN A 42 -2.85 1.51 -12.07
N ARG A 43 -3.19 1.22 -10.80
CA ARG A 43 -3.93 2.16 -9.94
C ARG A 43 -3.13 3.44 -9.70
N ALA A 44 -1.85 3.32 -9.36
CA ALA A 44 -0.96 4.47 -9.16
C ALA A 44 -0.84 5.33 -10.42
N ILE A 45 -0.60 4.72 -11.59
CA ILE A 45 -0.55 5.43 -12.88
C ILE A 45 -1.87 6.12 -13.18
N SER A 46 -3.01 5.45 -12.92
CA SER A 46 -4.35 6.04 -13.13
C SER A 46 -4.60 7.25 -12.21
N ALA A 47 -3.99 7.27 -11.02
CA ALA A 47 -4.00 8.43 -10.12
C ALA A 47 -3.02 9.55 -10.55
N GLY A 48 -2.17 9.30 -11.56
CA GLY A 48 -1.19 10.25 -12.10
C GLY A 48 0.25 9.98 -11.69
N TYR A 49 0.57 8.81 -11.12
CA TYR A 49 1.92 8.49 -10.67
C TYR A 49 2.82 8.23 -11.87
N THR A 50 4.01 8.82 -11.87
CA THR A 50 4.97 8.70 -12.98
C THR A 50 6.16 7.80 -12.67
N GLY A 51 6.24 7.26 -11.46
CA GLY A 51 7.26 6.29 -11.08
C GLY A 51 7.11 4.97 -11.83
N GLN A 52 8.19 4.21 -11.91
CA GLN A 52 8.26 2.94 -12.64
C GLN A 52 8.06 1.74 -11.73
N TYR A 53 8.28 1.90 -10.42
CA TYR A 53 8.16 0.83 -9.45
C TYR A 53 7.08 1.17 -8.44
N VAL A 54 6.17 0.23 -8.20
CA VAL A 54 5.14 0.33 -7.17
C VAL A 54 5.10 -0.98 -6.39
N GLY A 55 5.19 -0.88 -5.06
CA GLY A 55 4.98 -1.99 -4.14
C GLY A 55 3.78 -1.71 -3.24
N GLU A 56 3.14 -2.75 -2.72
CA GLU A 56 1.94 -2.61 -1.91
C GLU A 56 1.96 -3.54 -0.70
N ASN A 57 1.55 -3.01 0.45
CA ASN A 57 1.10 -3.78 1.60
C ASN A 57 -0.40 -3.55 1.81
N ILE A 58 -1.15 -4.63 2.04
CA ILE A 58 -2.56 -4.57 2.41
C ILE A 58 -2.81 -5.32 3.72
N ALA A 59 -3.82 -4.89 4.47
CA ALA A 59 -4.28 -5.59 5.67
C ALA A 59 -5.77 -5.33 5.92
N GLU A 60 -6.44 -6.26 6.58
CA GLU A 60 -7.84 -6.11 7.00
C GLU A 60 -8.01 -6.50 8.48
N GLY A 61 -8.97 -5.89 9.17
CA GLY A 61 -9.37 -6.28 10.53
C GLY A 61 -8.57 -5.67 11.69
N TYR A 62 -7.58 -4.81 11.41
CA TYR A 62 -6.80 -4.12 12.44
C TYR A 62 -7.47 -2.81 12.87
N ALA A 63 -7.50 -2.56 14.18
CA ALA A 63 -8.17 -1.40 14.77
C ALA A 63 -7.30 -0.13 14.77
N THR A 64 -5.97 -0.28 14.86
CA THR A 64 -5.06 0.85 15.00
C THR A 64 -3.89 0.77 14.01
N ILE A 65 -3.30 1.94 13.74
CA ILE A 65 -2.06 2.03 12.95
C ILE A 65 -0.93 1.21 13.60
N GLY A 66 -0.84 1.21 14.93
CA GLY A 66 0.18 0.45 15.65
C GLY A 66 0.06 -1.06 15.40
N ASP A 67 -1.16 -1.59 15.45
CA ASP A 67 -1.40 -3.03 15.26
C ASP A 67 -1.07 -3.48 13.84
N VAL A 68 -1.48 -2.71 12.82
CA VAL A 68 -1.22 -3.06 11.41
C VAL A 68 0.27 -2.94 11.06
N MET A 69 0.97 -1.91 11.58
CA MET A 69 2.41 -1.76 11.36
C MET A 69 3.19 -2.91 11.99
N LEU A 70 2.82 -3.32 13.22
CA LEU A 70 3.43 -4.49 13.87
C LEU A 70 3.11 -5.80 13.12
N ALA A 71 1.92 -5.92 12.53
CA ALA A 71 1.56 -7.09 11.74
C ALA A 71 2.39 -7.19 10.45
N TRP A 72 2.54 -6.09 9.71
CA TRP A 72 3.40 -6.02 8.53
C TRP A 72 4.87 -6.23 8.89
N GLU A 73 5.36 -5.71 10.02
CA GLU A 73 6.74 -5.91 10.47
C GLU A 73 7.04 -7.40 10.78
N LYS A 74 6.07 -8.11 11.36
CA LYS A 74 6.19 -9.53 11.71
C LYS A 74 6.04 -10.48 10.51
N SER A 75 5.50 -10.00 9.40
CA SER A 75 5.39 -10.77 8.18
C SER A 75 6.60 -10.54 7.30
N GLU A 76 7.32 -11.61 6.95
CA GLU A 76 8.57 -11.49 6.19
C GLU A 76 8.39 -10.72 4.86
N ASP A 77 7.32 -11.01 4.11
CA ASP A 77 7.09 -10.38 2.81
C ASP A 77 6.66 -8.91 2.93
N HIS A 78 5.77 -8.58 3.87
CA HIS A 78 5.37 -7.19 4.09
C HIS A 78 6.50 -6.33 4.69
N CYS A 79 7.29 -6.91 5.59
CA CYS A 79 8.50 -6.30 6.12
C CYS A 79 9.54 -6.09 5.00
N LYS A 80 9.63 -7.03 4.05
CA LYS A 80 10.47 -6.84 2.86
C LYS A 80 10.05 -5.65 2.03
N ALA A 81 8.76 -5.47 1.76
CA ALA A 81 8.26 -4.31 1.05
C ALA A 81 8.58 -2.98 1.78
N MET A 82 8.36 -2.92 3.10
CA MET A 82 8.67 -1.73 3.92
C MET A 82 10.15 -1.38 3.96
N MET A 83 11.02 -2.39 3.90
CA MET A 83 12.47 -2.26 4.04
C MET A 83 13.19 -2.41 2.69
N ASP A 84 12.49 -2.25 1.57
CA ASP A 84 13.11 -2.31 0.25
C ASP A 84 13.73 -0.95 -0.11
N THR A 85 15.03 -0.94 -0.35
CA THR A 85 15.78 0.25 -0.79
C THR A 85 15.40 0.74 -2.18
N LEU A 86 14.61 -0.04 -2.93
CA LEU A 86 14.04 0.36 -4.20
C LEU A 86 13.15 1.60 -4.02
N TYR A 87 12.31 1.63 -3.00
CA TYR A 87 11.32 2.69 -2.83
C TYR A 87 11.89 3.94 -2.17
N VAL A 88 11.42 5.11 -2.60
CA VAL A 88 11.80 6.41 -2.05
C VAL A 88 10.58 7.27 -1.68
N GLU A 89 9.40 6.85 -2.13
CA GLU A 89 8.11 7.49 -1.85
C GLU A 89 7.13 6.51 -1.21
N MET A 90 6.14 7.04 -0.49
CA MET A 90 5.01 6.26 -0.01
C MET A 90 3.71 7.05 0.05
N GLY A 91 2.59 6.33 0.02
CA GLY A 91 1.27 6.81 0.37
C GLY A 91 0.49 5.72 1.10
N ALA A 92 -0.47 6.10 1.94
CA ALA A 92 -1.28 5.13 2.67
C ALA A 92 -2.69 5.65 2.91
N TYR A 93 -3.64 4.73 3.06
CA TYR A 93 -5.01 5.05 3.41
C TYR A 93 -5.65 3.91 4.20
N SER A 94 -6.65 4.23 5.02
CA SER A 94 -7.50 3.23 5.63
C SER A 94 -8.99 3.55 5.48
N TYR A 95 -9.79 2.51 5.28
CA TYR A 95 -11.22 2.63 5.13
C TYR A 95 -11.91 1.41 5.74
N ASN A 96 -12.73 1.62 6.78
CA ASN A 96 -13.53 0.57 7.44
C ASN A 96 -12.75 -0.72 7.77
N GLY A 97 -11.52 -0.57 8.28
CA GLY A 97 -10.68 -1.70 8.67
C GLY A 97 -9.83 -2.29 7.55
N TYR A 98 -9.94 -1.81 6.30
CA TYR A 98 -9.00 -2.08 5.22
C TYR A 98 -7.88 -1.04 5.25
N TRP A 99 -6.64 -1.52 5.17
CA TRP A 99 -5.42 -0.72 5.19
C TRP A 99 -4.65 -0.98 3.91
N VAL A 100 -4.23 0.09 3.24
CA VAL A 100 -3.41 0.02 2.04
C VAL A 100 -2.22 0.97 2.20
N GLN A 101 -1.03 0.44 1.97
CA GLN A 101 0.22 1.18 1.93
C GLN A 101 0.89 0.93 0.59
N GLU A 102 1.08 2.00 -0.18
CA GLU A 102 1.71 1.99 -1.49
C GLU A 102 3.11 2.61 -1.37
N PHE A 103 4.08 2.01 -2.05
CA PHE A 103 5.47 2.46 -2.14
C PHE A 103 5.81 2.80 -3.59
N GLY A 104 6.73 3.74 -3.81
CA GLY A 104 7.05 4.18 -5.16
C GLY A 104 8.48 4.63 -5.40
N ARG A 105 8.89 4.56 -6.68
CA ARG A 105 10.07 5.21 -7.26
C ARG A 105 9.92 5.46 -8.76
#